data_AF-E7GAI2-F1
#
_entry.id   AF-E7GAI2-F1
#
_cell.length_a   1.000
_cell.length_b   1.000
_cell.length_c   1.000
_cell.angle_alpha   90.00
_cell.angle_beta   90.00
_cell.angle_gamma   90.00
#
_symmetry.space_group_name_H-M   'P 1'
#
loop_
_entity.id
_entity.type
_entity.pdbx_description
1 polymer ?
#
loop_
_entity_poly.entity_id
_entity_poly.type
_entity_poly.pdbx_seq_one_letter_code
_entity_poly.pdbx_strand_id
1 'polypeptide(L)'
;MTTISKKEVHKFLDKHPDIPFSAAKFEYSLYLEPEAVEYANAISEKILGESEEDLHSKRMIEQAETTEELLKLMRKPLSGGNRRRLRRKERICQYSE
;
A
#
# COMPACT_ATOMS: atom_id res chain seq x y z
N MET A 1 -7.62 -6.54 3.24
CA MET A 1 -7.10 -7.75 2.58
C MET A 1 -8.20 -8.27 1.68
N THR A 2 -8.07 -8.10 0.37
CA THR A 2 -8.99 -8.71 -0.59
C THR A 2 -8.74 -10.21 -0.55
N THR A 3 -9.72 -10.98 -0.10
CA THR A 3 -9.66 -12.44 -0.18
C THR A 3 -9.82 -12.82 -1.65
N ILE A 4 -8.67 -13.07 -2.29
CA ILE A 4 -8.61 -13.49 -3.69
C ILE A 4 -9.45 -14.75 -3.82
N SER A 5 -10.45 -14.69 -4.71
CA SER A 5 -11.38 -15.79 -4.84
C SER A 5 -10.66 -17.00 -5.44
N LYS A 6 -11.05 -18.21 -5.03
CA LYS A 6 -10.50 -19.45 -5.58
C LYS A 6 -10.57 -19.49 -7.11
N LYS A 7 -11.55 -18.79 -7.71
CA LYS A 7 -11.73 -18.65 -9.16
C LYS A 7 -10.63 -17.83 -9.82
N GLU A 8 -10.17 -16.75 -9.20
CA GLU A 8 -9.10 -15.90 -9.75
C GLU A 8 -7.76 -16.63 -9.73
N VAL A 9 -7.51 -17.42 -8.68
CA VAL A 9 -6.33 -18.30 -8.61
C VAL A 9 -6.36 -19.34 -9.73
N HIS A 10 -7.50 -20.01 -9.97
CA HIS A 10 -7.61 -21.01 -11.04
C HIS A 10 -7.44 -20.37 -12.44
N LYS A 11 -8.07 -19.22 -12.67
CA LYS A 11 -7.96 -18.50 -13.96
C LYS A 11 -6.52 -18.07 -14.29
N PHE A 12 -5.72 -17.77 -13.26
CA PHE A 12 -4.31 -17.43 -13.43
C PHE A 12 -3.48 -18.69 -13.77
N LEU A 13 -3.73 -19.81 -13.09
CA LEU A 13 -3.04 -21.08 -13.33
C LEU A 13 -3.35 -21.66 -14.72
N ASP A 14 -4.60 -21.57 -15.18
CA ASP A 14 -5.03 -22.06 -16.50
C ASP A 14 -4.31 -21.35 -17.66
N LYS A 15 -3.94 -20.08 -17.47
CA LYS A 15 -3.23 -19.29 -18.49
C LYS A 15 -1.72 -19.56 -18.53
N HIS A 16 -1.17 -20.19 -17.50
CA HIS A 16 0.27 -20.36 -17.32
C HIS A 16 0.61 -21.79 -16.86
N PRO A 17 0.27 -22.82 -17.65
CA PRO A 17 0.38 -24.22 -17.25
C PRO A 17 1.83 -24.70 -17.03
N ASP A 18 2.80 -24.09 -17.71
CA ASP A 18 4.19 -24.54 -17.71
C ASP A 18 5.10 -23.79 -16.72
N ILE A 19 4.55 -22.82 -15.97
CA ILE A 19 5.33 -22.02 -15.03
C ILE A 19 5.30 -22.69 -13.65
N PRO A 20 6.46 -23.04 -13.06
CA PRO A 20 6.51 -23.55 -11.69
C PRO A 20 5.95 -22.47 -10.75
N PHE A 21 4.82 -22.80 -10.12
CA PHE A 21 4.09 -21.91 -9.23
C PHE A 21 4.91 -21.64 -7.96
N SER A 22 5.28 -20.38 -7.74
CA SER A 22 5.90 -19.92 -6.51
C SER A 22 5.05 -18.80 -5.91
N ALA A 23 4.59 -19.01 -4.68
CA ALA A 23 3.80 -18.04 -3.94
C ALA A 23 4.48 -16.66 -3.87
N ALA A 24 5.82 -16.63 -3.76
CA ALA A 24 6.60 -15.40 -3.72
C ALA A 24 6.57 -14.61 -5.04
N LYS A 25 6.49 -15.29 -6.19
CA LYS A 25 6.45 -14.64 -7.52
C LYS A 25 5.07 -14.03 -7.80
N PHE A 26 4.01 -14.67 -7.30
CA PHE A 26 2.66 -14.12 -7.31
C PHE A 26 2.54 -12.92 -6.37
N GLU A 27 3.03 -13.03 -5.14
CA GLU A 27 3.08 -11.91 -4.19
C GLU A 27 3.84 -10.70 -4.73
N TYR A 28 4.93 -10.93 -5.48
CA TYR A 28 5.69 -9.84 -6.13
C TYR A 28 4.94 -9.17 -7.29
N SER A 29 4.09 -9.90 -8.01
CA SER A 29 3.25 -9.30 -9.08
C SER A 29 2.19 -8.34 -8.55
N LEU A 30 1.74 -8.49 -7.31
CA LEU A 30 0.81 -7.55 -6.66
C LEU A 30 1.46 -6.18 -6.37
N TYR A 31 2.79 -6.10 -6.32
CA TYR A 31 3.53 -4.84 -6.22
C TYR A 31 3.70 -4.13 -7.58
N LEU A 32 3.41 -4.79 -8.71
CA LEU A 32 3.57 -4.25 -10.06
C LEU A 32 2.34 -3.47 -10.56
N GLU A 33 1.18 -3.54 -9.89
CA GLU A 33 -0.04 -2.79 -10.26
C GLU A 33 -0.39 -1.70 -9.21
N PRO A 34 0.39 -0.60 -9.14
CA PRO A 34 0.19 0.47 -8.16
C PRO A 34 -1.19 1.16 -8.29
N GLU A 35 -1.78 1.15 -9.48
CA GLU A 35 -3.09 1.73 -9.78
C GLU A 35 -4.23 0.97 -9.10
N ALA A 36 -4.19 -0.37 -9.10
CA ALA A 36 -5.18 -1.20 -8.42
C ALA A 36 -5.11 -0.99 -6.89
N VAL A 37 -3.89 -0.85 -6.35
CA VAL A 37 -3.66 -0.57 -4.93
C VAL A 37 -4.16 0.84 -4.57
N GLU A 38 -3.87 1.86 -5.39
CA GLU A 38 -4.40 3.21 -5.17
C GLU A 38 -5.93 3.24 -5.23
N TYR A 39 -6.54 2.53 -6.18
CA TYR A 39 -7.98 2.46 -6.35
C TYR A 39 -8.67 1.78 -5.16
N ALA A 40 -8.16 0.63 -4.73
CA ALA A 40 -8.68 -0.09 -3.56
C ALA A 40 -8.56 0.73 -2.26
N ASN A 41 -7.44 1.45 -2.09
CA ASN A 41 -7.26 2.35 -0.94
C ASN A 41 -8.25 3.52 -0.98
N ALA A 42 -8.46 4.14 -2.16
CA ALA A 42 -9.41 5.23 -2.31
C ALA A 42 -10.87 4.81 -2.07
N ILE A 43 -11.25 3.60 -2.48
CA ILE A 43 -12.57 3.02 -2.16
C ILE A 43 -12.69 2.77 -0.66
N SER A 44 -11.65 2.19 -0.05
CA SER A 44 -11.66 1.86 1.38
C SER A 44 -11.79 3.11 2.25
N GLU A 45 -11.07 4.19 1.92
CA GLU A 45 -11.18 5.49 2.61
C GLU A 45 -12.55 6.14 2.47
N LYS A 46 -13.27 5.89 1.36
CA LYS A 46 -14.64 6.40 1.17
C LYS A 46 -15.68 5.65 2.00
N ILE A 47 -15.45 4.36 2.24
CA ILE A 47 -16.41 3.48 2.92
C ILE A 47 -16.14 3.43 4.43
N LEU A 48 -14.86 3.42 4.83
CA LEU A 48 -14.42 3.38 6.21
C LEU A 48 -13.89 4.77 6.58
N GLY A 49 -14.61 5.47 7.46
CA GLY A 49 -14.16 6.75 8.00
C GLY A 49 -12.81 6.63 8.71
N GLU A 50 -12.11 7.75 8.88
CA GLU A 50 -10.79 7.78 9.54
C GLU A 50 -10.90 7.34 11.00
N SER A 51 -10.15 6.31 11.40
CA SER A 51 -10.07 5.89 12.80
C SER A 51 -9.19 6.84 13.62
N GLU A 52 -9.27 6.79 14.95
CA GLU A 52 -8.41 7.59 15.83
C GLU A 52 -6.91 7.28 15.63
N GLU A 53 -6.57 6.02 15.38
CA GLU A 53 -5.21 5.58 15.04
C GLU A 53 -4.75 6.17 13.71
N ASP A 54 -5.67 6.32 12.76
CA ASP A 54 -5.39 6.92 11.46
C ASP A 54 -5.19 8.43 11.57
N LEU A 55 -5.96 9.11 12.41
CA LEU A 55 -5.77 10.52 12.75
C LEU A 55 -4.47 10.76 13.51
N HIS A 56 -4.07 9.83 14.39
CA HIS A 56 -2.79 9.89 15.08
C HIS A 56 -1.63 9.73 14.09
N SER A 57 -1.70 8.72 13.23
CA SER A 57 -0.69 8.46 12.20
C SER A 57 -0.57 9.62 11.20
N LYS A 58 -1.70 10.23 10.82
CA LYS A 58 -1.73 11.44 10.00
C LYS A 58 -0.93 12.59 10.63
N ARG A 59 -1.15 12.86 11.92
CA ARG A 59 -0.41 13.89 12.67
C ARG A 59 1.08 13.60 12.71
N MET A 60 1.47 12.35 12.98
CA MET A 60 2.87 11.94 12.98
C MET A 60 3.54 12.14 11.61
N ILE A 61 2.83 11.83 10.51
CA ILE A 61 3.31 12.08 9.15
C ILE A 61 3.45 13.59 8.91
N GLU A 62 2.46 14.40 9.28
CA GLU A 62 2.49 15.86 9.12
C GLU A 62 3.60 16.54 9.93
N GLN A 63 4.00 15.96 11.06
CA GLN A 63 5.08 16.46 11.91
C GLN A 63 6.48 15.93 11.55
N ALA A 64 6.59 14.84 10.77
CA ALA A 64 7.89 14.31 10.38
C ALA A 64 8.64 15.29 9.45
N GLU A 65 9.72 15.88 9.92
CA GLU A 65 10.52 16.86 9.15
C GLU A 65 11.78 16.21 8.57
N THR A 66 12.29 15.16 9.22
CA THR A 66 13.52 14.48 8.82
C THR A 66 13.24 13.24 7.99
N THR A 67 14.19 12.90 7.11
CA THR A 67 14.16 11.66 6.32
C THR A 67 14.15 10.41 7.21
N GLU A 68 14.84 10.43 8.36
CA GLU A 68 14.85 9.33 9.33
C GLU A 68 13.48 9.08 9.97
N GLU A 69 12.74 10.15 10.31
CA GLU A 69 11.39 10.03 10.86
C GLU A 69 10.42 9.45 9.83
N LEU A 70 10.51 9.89 8.58
CA LEU A 70 9.73 9.34 7.48
C LEU A 70 10.03 7.84 7.29
N LEU A 71 11.31 7.44 7.30
CA LEU A 71 11.71 6.03 7.20
C LEU A 71 11.20 5.18 8.38
N LYS A 72 11.21 5.73 9.60
CA LYS A 72 10.61 5.06 10.78
C LYS A 72 9.10 4.86 10.60
N LEU A 73 8.39 5.84 10.02
CA LEU A 73 6.96 5.73 9.73
C LEU A 73 6.66 4.72 8.61
N MET A 74 7.54 4.58 7.61
CA MET A 74 7.38 3.59 6.53
C MET A 74 7.41 2.14 7.03
N ARG A 75 8.08 1.88 8.16
CA ARG A 75 8.14 0.56 8.80
C ARG A 75 6.88 0.22 9.60
N LYS A 76 5.99 1.19 9.85
CA LYS A 76 4.76 0.98 10.60
C LYS A 76 3.61 0.47 9.71
N PRO A 77 2.69 -0.33 10.25
CA PRO A 77 1.46 -0.69 9.55
C PRO A 77 0.53 0.53 9.47
N LEU A 78 0.64 1.29 8.38
CA LEU A 78 -0.21 2.45 8.08
C LEU A 78 -1.40 2.05 7.18
N SER A 79 -2.52 2.76 7.32
CA SER A 79 -3.64 2.64 6.39
C SER A 79 -3.26 3.04 4.96
N GLY A 80 -4.09 2.68 3.98
CA GLY A 80 -3.91 3.08 2.59
C GLY A 80 -3.73 4.60 2.42
N GLY A 81 -4.56 5.38 3.10
CA GLY A 81 -4.53 6.84 3.05
C GLY A 81 -3.29 7.42 3.67
N ASN A 82 -2.89 6.91 4.83
CA ASN A 82 -1.68 7.37 5.50
C ASN A 82 -0.40 6.93 4.77
N ARG A 83 -0.38 5.76 4.11
CA ARG A 83 0.70 5.37 3.19
C ARG A 83 0.80 6.33 2.01
N ARG A 84 -0.33 6.71 1.41
CA ARG A 84 -0.36 7.68 0.29
C ARG A 84 0.15 9.05 0.75
N ARG A 85 -0.29 9.52 1.91
CA ARG A 85 0.16 10.79 2.53
C ARG A 85 1.67 10.77 2.81
N LEU A 86 2.18 9.70 3.41
CA LEU A 86 3.60 9.53 3.71
C LEU A 86 4.47 9.58 2.43
N ARG A 87 4.08 8.85 1.37
CA ARG A 87 4.81 8.89 0.07
C ARG A 87 4.79 10.29 -0.57
N ARG A 88 3.68 11.02 -0.46
CA ARG A 88 3.62 12.40 -0.97
C ARG A 88 4.57 13.31 -0.19
N LYS A 89 4.61 13.17 1.12
CA LYS A 89 5.49 13.97 1.98
C LYS A 89 6.97 13.64 1.75
N GLU A 90 7.31 12.36 1.64
CA GLU A 90 8.67 11.92 1.29
C GLU A 90 9.16 12.57 -0.01
N ARG A 91 8.34 12.57 -1.06
CA ARG A 91 8.69 13.25 -2.31
C ARG A 91 8.91 14.75 -2.12
N ILE A 92 8.06 15.43 -1.35
CA ILE A 92 8.24 16.87 -1.08
C ILE A 92 9.57 17.12 -0.37
N CYS A 93 9.87 16.36 0.69
CA CYS A 93 11.10 16.48 1.46
C CYS A 93 12.36 16.20 0.62
N GLN A 94 12.30 15.26 -0.32
CA GLN A 94 13.42 14.93 -1.22
C GLN A 94 13.73 16.02 -2.27
N TYR A 95 12.78 16.91 -2.57
CA TYR A 95 12.96 17.99 -3.56
C TYR A 95 13.07 19.39 -2.93
N SER A 96 13.11 19.47 -1.61
CA SER A 96 13.25 20.73 -0.85
C SER A 96 14.66 20.97 -0.29
N GLU A 97 15.63 20.11 -0.61
CA GLU A 97 17.07 20.28 -0.32
C GLU A 97 17.80 21.00 -1.46
#